data_AF-A0A7X0ZLK3-F1
#
_entry.id   AF-A0A7X0ZLK3-F1
#
_cell.length_a   1.000
_cell.length_b   1.000
_cell.length_c   1.000
_cell.angle_alpha   90.00
_cell.angle_beta   90.00
_cell.angle_gamma   90.00
#
_symmetry.space_group_name_H-M   'P 1'
#
loop_
_entity.id
_entity.type
_entity.pdbx_description
1 polymer ?
#
loop_
_entity_poly.entity_id
_entity_poly.type
_entity_poly.pdbx_seq_one_letter_code
_entity_poly.pdbx_strand_id
1 'polypeptide(L)'
;MKKGLLAIVASLLLISLPLNAHAAENLTVEIQSESKVVKDDDLKLKLHTNLPKKMKFYATITGANDYEKEIKAKIDKDGDLYKKVKNLNVGKYTITYKSYKPKKQPKKVKKVIGKNGGYLKGDNIKNGVITFTETLEVKELIKEAPSTDKDASASDIDKETQELAMKIILADNFSKTGTVEFKAKLKAYSVTPTEPEMLLAITQLQSGELDPANWDTIVKSFKNMSESVKENLGSGYFVELVNPANTENSLLIIQDGVVFYDFMDEYR
;
A
#
# COMPACT_ATOMS: atom_id res chain seq x y z
N MET A 1 -68.62 -18.03 -42.65
CA MET A 1 -67.31 -17.79 -43.30
C MET A 1 -66.65 -16.55 -42.71
N LYS A 2 -65.31 -16.41 -42.83
CA LYS A 2 -64.50 -15.24 -42.43
C LYS A 2 -65.00 -13.97 -43.17
N LYS A 3 -64.80 -12.70 -42.80
CA LYS A 3 -63.79 -11.93 -42.00
C LYS A 3 -64.55 -10.72 -41.39
N GLY A 4 -64.12 -9.95 -40.39
CA GLY A 4 -62.80 -9.80 -39.76
C GLY A 4 -62.18 -8.42 -40.09
N LEU A 5 -62.48 -7.39 -39.29
CA LEU A 5 -61.61 -6.20 -39.14
C LEU A 5 -61.90 -5.48 -37.80
N LEU A 6 -60.90 -5.41 -36.92
CA LEU A 6 -60.92 -4.57 -35.72
C LEU A 6 -60.17 -3.26 -36.06
N ALA A 7 -60.76 -2.10 -35.74
CA ALA A 7 -60.07 -0.81 -35.80
C ALA A 7 -59.74 -0.33 -34.37
N ILE A 8 -58.47 -0.37 -33.99
CA ILE A 8 -58.00 0.13 -32.69
C ILE A 8 -57.61 1.60 -32.87
N VAL A 9 -58.33 2.50 -32.20
CA VAL A 9 -57.99 3.93 -32.14
C VAL A 9 -56.92 4.13 -31.06
N ALA A 10 -55.68 4.37 -31.48
CA ALA A 10 -54.59 4.70 -30.58
C ALA A 10 -54.62 6.19 -30.21
N SER A 11 -55.12 6.53 -29.02
CA SER A 11 -54.95 7.88 -28.45
C SER A 11 -53.49 8.08 -28.02
N LEU A 12 -52.77 8.97 -28.72
CA LEU A 12 -51.47 9.44 -28.27
C LEU A 12 -51.62 10.30 -27.00
N LEU A 13 -51.30 9.71 -25.85
CA LEU A 13 -50.95 10.46 -24.66
C LEU A 13 -49.56 11.08 -24.87
N LEU A 14 -49.54 12.39 -25.12
CA LEU A 14 -48.32 13.21 -25.08
C LEU A 14 -47.85 13.32 -23.63
N ILE A 15 -47.16 12.28 -23.15
CA ILE A 15 -46.42 12.34 -21.89
C ILE A 15 -45.28 13.33 -22.11
N SER A 16 -45.43 14.53 -21.54
CA SER A 16 -44.31 15.45 -21.37
C SER A 16 -43.32 14.79 -20.41
N LEU A 17 -42.34 14.07 -20.97
CA LEU A 17 -41.21 13.58 -20.20
C LEU A 17 -40.59 14.79 -19.49
N PRO A 18 -40.45 14.76 -18.15
CA PRO A 18 -39.62 15.77 -17.51
C PRO A 18 -38.24 15.71 -18.15
N LEU A 19 -37.66 16.88 -18.45
CA LEU A 19 -36.23 16.93 -18.74
C LEU A 19 -35.53 16.16 -17.61
N ASN A 20 -34.75 15.13 -17.96
CA ASN A 20 -33.87 14.46 -17.02
C ASN A 20 -32.80 15.46 -16.58
N ALA A 21 -33.17 16.30 -15.61
CA ALA A 21 -32.24 16.96 -14.73
C ALA A 21 -31.52 15.84 -14.00
N HIS A 22 -30.36 15.43 -14.54
CA HIS A 22 -29.48 14.45 -13.91
C HIS A 22 -29.37 14.80 -12.43
N ALA A 23 -29.92 13.92 -11.59
CA ALA A 23 -29.84 14.08 -10.15
C ALA A 23 -28.35 14.23 -9.81
N ALA A 24 -28.02 15.27 -9.05
CA ALA A 24 -26.65 15.55 -8.69
C ALA A 24 -26.13 14.43 -7.77
N GLU A 25 -25.40 13.49 -8.36
CA GLU A 25 -24.82 12.37 -7.63
C GLU A 25 -23.87 12.88 -6.54
N ASN A 26 -24.07 12.41 -5.32
CA ASN A 26 -23.20 12.72 -4.20
C ASN A 26 -21.89 11.94 -4.37
N LEU A 27 -20.77 12.65 -4.42
CA LEU A 27 -19.43 12.09 -4.48
C LEU A 27 -18.88 11.94 -3.05
N THR A 28 -18.99 10.75 -2.48
CA THR A 28 -18.26 10.38 -1.27
C THR A 28 -16.76 10.38 -1.58
N VAL A 29 -15.97 11.13 -0.82
CA VAL A 29 -14.55 11.34 -1.10
C VAL A 29 -13.72 10.25 -0.45
N GLU A 30 -13.05 9.48 -1.29
CA GLU A 30 -12.09 8.44 -0.88
C GLU A 30 -10.67 8.94 -1.13
N ILE A 31 -9.80 8.73 -0.14
CA ILE A 31 -8.39 9.11 -0.17
C ILE A 31 -7.59 7.99 0.50
N GLN A 32 -6.60 7.46 -0.19
CA GLN A 32 -5.60 6.56 0.35
C GLN A 32 -4.23 7.23 0.21
N SER A 33 -3.39 7.16 1.25
CA SER A 33 -2.01 7.64 1.15
C SER A 33 -1.05 6.49 0.86
N GLU A 34 -0.12 6.76 -0.04
CA GLU A 34 1.06 5.95 -0.35
C GLU A 34 2.34 6.79 -0.20
N SER A 35 2.27 7.92 0.50
CA SER A 35 3.40 8.81 0.71
C SER A 35 4.51 8.12 1.50
N LYS A 36 5.76 8.32 1.07
CA LYS A 36 6.93 7.72 1.70
C LYS A 36 8.20 8.53 1.49
N VAL A 37 9.09 8.47 2.48
CA VAL A 37 10.49 8.88 2.32
C VAL A 37 11.17 7.89 1.38
N VAL A 38 12.03 8.38 0.49
CA VAL A 38 12.91 7.55 -0.34
C VAL A 38 14.35 8.02 -0.23
N LYS A 39 15.30 7.26 -0.80
CA LYS A 39 16.73 7.59 -0.87
C LYS A 39 16.97 9.06 -1.23
N ASP A 40 18.02 9.64 -0.65
CA ASP A 40 18.42 11.06 -0.72
C ASP A 40 17.49 12.03 0.06
N ASP A 41 16.90 11.58 1.17
CA ASP A 41 15.99 12.33 2.05
C ASP A 41 14.83 13.02 1.30
N ASP A 42 14.46 12.41 0.18
CA ASP A 42 13.48 12.88 -0.75
C ASP A 42 12.11 12.29 -0.38
N LEU A 43 11.16 13.13 0.03
CA LEU A 43 9.81 12.71 0.35
C LEU A 43 8.94 12.63 -0.92
N LYS A 44 8.49 11.42 -1.26
CA LYS A 44 7.46 11.21 -2.29
C LYS A 44 6.09 11.28 -1.63
N LEU A 45 5.39 12.37 -1.87
CA LEU A 45 3.97 12.51 -1.57
C LEU A 45 3.16 11.79 -2.64
N LYS A 46 2.33 10.82 -2.26
CA LYS A 46 1.38 10.17 -3.16
C LYS A 46 0.04 9.94 -2.46
N LEU A 47 -1.03 10.48 -3.04
CA LEU A 47 -2.40 10.09 -2.68
C LEU A 47 -3.10 9.46 -3.88
N HIS A 48 -3.83 8.38 -3.65
CA HIS A 48 -4.83 7.85 -4.59
C HIS A 48 -6.23 8.34 -4.17
N THR A 49 -7.05 8.79 -5.13
CA THR A 49 -8.38 9.38 -4.83
C THR A 49 -9.41 9.13 -5.93
N ASN A 50 -10.69 9.10 -5.57
CA ASN A 50 -11.80 9.07 -6.53
C ASN A 50 -12.17 10.47 -7.11
N LEU A 51 -11.28 11.46 -7.00
CA LEU A 51 -11.56 12.87 -7.31
C LEU A 51 -11.33 13.21 -8.80
N PRO A 52 -12.05 14.23 -9.34
CA PRO A 52 -11.96 14.56 -10.76
C PRO A 52 -10.59 15.11 -11.20
N LYS A 53 -10.07 14.56 -12.30
CA LYS A 53 -8.88 15.03 -13.03
C LYS A 53 -8.76 16.56 -13.11
N LYS A 54 -7.55 17.06 -12.84
CA LYS A 54 -7.15 18.48 -12.70
C LYS A 54 -7.73 19.21 -11.47
N MET A 55 -8.41 18.54 -10.53
CA MET A 55 -8.79 19.16 -9.25
C MET A 55 -7.53 19.63 -8.51
N LYS A 56 -7.51 20.90 -8.11
CA LYS A 56 -6.34 21.57 -7.54
C LYS A 56 -6.29 21.38 -6.03
N PHE A 57 -5.09 21.10 -5.54
CA PHE A 57 -4.73 20.99 -4.15
C PHE A 57 -3.49 21.82 -3.85
N TYR A 58 -3.29 22.15 -2.59
CA TYR A 58 -1.99 22.47 -2.04
C TYR A 58 -1.69 21.51 -0.90
N ALA A 59 -0.43 21.07 -0.79
CA ALA A 59 0.08 20.32 0.35
C ALA A 59 0.95 21.27 1.16
N THR A 60 0.61 21.51 2.42
CA THR A 60 1.46 22.22 3.37
C THR A 60 2.20 21.17 4.18
N ILE A 61 3.53 21.15 4.08
CA ILE A 61 4.43 20.31 4.87
C ILE A 61 4.97 21.15 6.01
N THR A 62 4.73 20.75 7.26
CA THR A 62 5.33 21.34 8.47
C THR A 62 6.18 20.31 9.19
N GLY A 63 7.31 20.70 9.79
CA GLY A 63 8.17 19.77 10.54
C GLY A 63 9.18 20.45 11.45
N ALA A 64 10.19 19.70 11.89
CA ALA A 64 11.22 20.17 12.81
C ALA A 64 11.98 21.41 12.28
N ASN A 65 12.54 22.20 13.20
CA ASN A 65 13.28 23.44 12.93
C ASN A 65 12.47 24.48 12.12
N ASP A 66 11.19 24.65 12.48
CA ASP A 66 10.23 25.56 11.83
C ASP A 66 10.12 25.38 10.30
N TYR A 67 10.38 24.17 9.80
CA TYR A 67 10.23 23.87 8.38
C TYR A 67 8.77 24.01 7.98
N GLU A 68 8.46 24.95 7.09
CA GLU A 68 7.16 25.04 6.41
C GLU A 68 7.35 25.14 4.89
N LYS A 69 6.53 24.38 4.13
CA LYS A 69 6.54 24.43 2.66
C LYS A 69 5.15 24.17 2.07
N GLU A 70 4.61 25.13 1.31
CA GLU A 70 3.42 24.91 0.48
C GLU A 70 3.79 24.45 -0.94
N ILE A 71 3.19 23.34 -1.39
CA ILE A 71 3.38 22.80 -2.75
C ILE A 71 2.04 22.66 -3.46
N LYS A 72 1.92 23.28 -4.64
CA LYS A 72 0.70 23.24 -5.48
C LYS A 72 0.67 21.96 -6.32
N ALA A 73 -0.41 21.20 -6.18
CA ALA A 73 -0.63 19.91 -6.82
C ALA A 73 -2.00 19.84 -7.53
N LYS A 74 -2.19 18.81 -8.34
CA LYS A 74 -3.45 18.52 -9.05
C LYS A 74 -3.64 17.02 -9.14
N ILE A 75 -4.89 16.56 -9.04
CA ILE A 75 -5.25 15.19 -9.40
C ILE A 75 -4.97 14.98 -10.90
N ASP A 76 -4.35 13.86 -11.26
CA ASP A 76 -4.03 13.51 -12.63
C ASP A 76 -5.18 12.75 -13.33
N LYS A 77 -4.87 11.83 -14.26
CA LYS A 77 -5.88 11.10 -15.02
C LYS A 77 -6.39 9.83 -14.32
N ASP A 78 -5.62 9.29 -13.39
CA ASP A 78 -5.83 7.98 -12.76
C ASP A 78 -6.37 8.10 -11.33
N GLY A 79 -6.64 9.33 -10.87
CA GLY A 79 -7.07 9.64 -9.50
C GLY A 79 -5.93 10.07 -8.59
N ASP A 80 -4.69 10.04 -9.07
CA ASP A 80 -3.49 10.23 -8.27
C ASP A 80 -3.08 11.70 -8.10
N LEU A 81 -2.45 11.99 -6.96
CA LEU A 81 -1.72 13.21 -6.67
C LEU A 81 -0.29 12.83 -6.30
N TYR A 82 0.67 13.15 -7.17
CA TYR A 82 2.09 12.91 -6.91
C TYR A 82 2.91 14.21 -6.76
N LYS A 83 3.76 14.27 -5.74
CA LYS A 83 4.82 15.29 -5.59
C LYS A 83 6.08 14.71 -4.98
N LYS A 84 7.22 15.30 -5.32
CA LYS A 84 8.52 15.04 -4.70
C LYS A 84 8.97 16.29 -3.93
N VAL A 85 9.35 16.12 -2.68
CA VAL A 85 9.90 17.18 -1.81
C VAL A 85 11.34 16.81 -1.49
N LYS A 86 12.24 17.77 -1.71
CA LYS A 86 13.69 17.65 -1.54
C LYS A 86 14.15 18.35 -0.26
N ASN A 87 15.31 17.94 0.23
CA ASN A 87 16.09 18.60 1.29
C ASN A 87 15.24 18.77 2.56
N LEU A 88 14.72 17.65 3.06
CA LEU A 88 14.12 17.59 4.39
C LEU A 88 15.21 17.22 5.38
N ASN A 89 15.15 17.83 6.56
CA ASN A 89 16.00 17.42 7.66
C ASN A 89 15.43 16.14 8.28
N VAL A 90 16.22 15.49 9.13
CA VAL A 90 15.70 14.45 10.03
C VAL A 90 14.60 15.03 10.90
N GLY A 91 13.49 14.31 11.04
CA GLY A 91 12.40 14.69 11.92
C GLY A 91 11.01 14.27 11.43
N LYS A 92 10.03 14.55 12.28
CA LYS A 92 8.61 14.28 12.03
C LYS A 92 7.98 15.42 11.24
N TYR A 93 7.33 15.08 10.13
CA TYR A 93 6.64 15.99 9.24
C TYR A 93 5.14 15.72 9.23
N THR A 94 4.34 16.78 9.36
CA THR A 94 2.89 16.73 9.12
C THR A 94 2.62 17.29 7.73
N ILE A 95 1.87 16.55 6.92
CA ILE A 95 1.50 16.97 5.57
C ILE A 95 0.00 17.15 5.52
N THR A 96 -0.45 18.40 5.34
CA THR A 96 -1.86 18.74 5.20
C THR A 96 -2.17 19.08 3.74
N TYR A 97 -2.93 18.20 3.09
CA TYR A 97 -3.47 18.39 1.75
C TYR A 97 -4.80 19.09 1.84
N LYS A 98 -4.93 20.20 1.10
CA LYS A 98 -6.14 21.01 1.11
C LYS A 98 -6.58 21.36 -0.30
N SER A 99 -7.83 21.05 -0.63
CA SER A 99 -8.36 21.37 -1.95
C SER A 99 -8.56 22.89 -2.10
N TYR A 100 -8.39 23.39 -3.31
CA TYR A 100 -8.73 24.79 -3.59
C TYR A 100 -10.24 24.98 -3.41
N LYS A 101 -10.64 26.07 -2.72
CA LYS A 101 -12.05 26.50 -2.61
C LYS A 101 -12.78 26.29 -3.94
N PRO A 102 -13.99 25.70 -3.98
CA PRO A 102 -14.68 25.32 -5.23
C PRO A 102 -14.71 26.42 -6.30
N LYS A 103 -14.84 27.70 -5.91
CA LYS A 103 -14.78 28.84 -6.85
C LYS A 103 -13.44 29.00 -7.60
N LYS A 104 -12.32 28.51 -7.07
CA LYS A 104 -10.97 28.53 -7.68
C LYS A 104 -10.62 27.26 -8.49
N GLN A 105 -11.48 26.24 -8.47
CA GLN A 105 -11.29 25.00 -9.24
C GLN A 105 -11.53 25.21 -10.76
N PRO A 106 -11.02 24.32 -11.66
CA PRO A 106 -11.32 24.37 -13.08
C PRO A 106 -12.83 24.22 -13.40
N LYS A 107 -13.32 24.80 -14.52
CA LYS A 107 -14.74 24.71 -14.93
C LYS A 107 -15.27 23.27 -14.97
N LYS A 108 -14.48 22.30 -15.47
CA LYS A 108 -14.88 20.87 -15.51
C LYS A 108 -15.03 20.27 -14.11
N VAL A 109 -14.06 20.50 -13.23
CA VAL A 109 -14.09 20.07 -11.81
C VAL A 109 -15.30 20.66 -11.08
N LYS A 110 -15.60 21.95 -11.27
CA LYS A 110 -16.79 22.61 -10.68
C LYS A 110 -18.12 21.95 -11.03
N LYS A 111 -18.24 21.31 -12.21
CA LYS A 111 -19.44 20.58 -12.58
C LYS A 111 -19.58 19.29 -11.77
N VAL A 112 -18.48 18.56 -11.57
CA VAL A 112 -18.44 17.28 -10.84
C VAL A 112 -18.63 17.49 -9.33
N ILE A 113 -17.97 18.49 -8.72
CA ILE A 113 -18.08 18.72 -7.26
C ILE A 113 -19.32 19.55 -6.86
N GLY A 114 -20.09 20.04 -7.84
CA GLY A 114 -21.25 20.89 -7.63
C GLY A 114 -20.95 22.34 -7.21
N LYS A 115 -22.03 23.14 -7.15
CA LYS A 115 -21.96 24.54 -6.67
C LYS A 115 -21.45 24.54 -5.23
N ASN A 116 -20.42 25.36 -4.97
CA ASN A 116 -19.74 25.42 -3.66
C ASN A 116 -19.25 24.07 -3.10
N GLY A 117 -19.02 23.06 -3.95
CA GLY A 117 -18.59 21.74 -3.49
C GLY A 117 -19.70 20.89 -2.87
N GLY A 118 -20.98 21.25 -3.08
CA GLY A 118 -22.12 20.64 -2.40
C GLY A 118 -22.36 19.15 -2.68
N TYR A 119 -21.73 18.58 -3.71
CA TYR A 119 -21.84 17.16 -4.02
C TYR A 119 -20.80 16.32 -3.26
N LEU A 120 -19.75 16.94 -2.70
CA LEU A 120 -18.74 16.24 -1.91
C LEU A 120 -19.30 15.78 -0.56
N LYS A 121 -19.07 14.51 -0.18
CA LYS A 121 -19.41 13.93 1.14
C LYS A 121 -18.20 13.25 1.78
N GLY A 122 -18.16 13.23 3.11
CA GLY A 122 -17.05 12.71 3.91
C GLY A 122 -16.63 13.67 5.02
N ASP A 123 -16.10 13.13 6.12
CA ASP A 123 -15.80 13.90 7.35
C ASP A 123 -14.65 14.91 7.17
N ASN A 124 -13.81 14.68 6.17
CA ASN A 124 -12.70 15.52 5.76
C ASN A 124 -13.12 16.78 4.96
N ILE A 125 -14.43 17.05 4.80
CA ILE A 125 -14.94 18.18 4.01
C ILE A 125 -15.58 19.27 4.89
N LYS A 126 -15.08 20.50 4.72
CA LYS A 126 -15.69 21.70 5.32
C LYS A 126 -15.86 22.80 4.27
N ASN A 127 -17.09 23.30 4.08
CA ASN A 127 -17.41 24.34 3.09
C ASN A 127 -16.97 23.99 1.65
N GLY A 128 -17.11 22.71 1.25
CA GLY A 128 -16.69 22.20 -0.05
C GLY A 128 -15.16 22.16 -0.26
N VAL A 129 -14.38 22.31 0.81
CA VAL A 129 -12.92 22.13 0.83
C VAL A 129 -12.61 20.82 1.53
N ILE A 130 -11.88 19.95 0.85
CA ILE A 130 -11.36 18.68 1.37
C ILE A 130 -10.05 19.00 2.10
N THR A 131 -9.87 18.48 3.30
CA THR A 131 -8.64 18.58 4.09
C THR A 131 -8.24 17.20 4.61
N PHE A 132 -7.14 16.65 4.09
CA PHE A 132 -6.57 15.39 4.54
C PHE A 132 -5.20 15.66 5.16
N THR A 133 -4.89 15.02 6.28
CA THR A 133 -3.62 15.19 6.99
C THR A 133 -3.00 13.83 7.25
N GLU A 134 -1.72 13.71 6.93
CA GLU A 134 -0.88 12.56 7.26
C GLU A 134 0.37 13.01 8.02
N THR A 135 1.11 12.06 8.57
CA THR A 135 2.34 12.32 9.30
C THR A 135 3.38 11.28 8.92
N LEU A 136 4.58 11.74 8.58
CA LEU A 136 5.67 10.93 8.05
C LEU A 136 6.96 11.33 8.77
N GLU A 137 7.84 10.38 9.03
CA GLU A 137 9.10 10.61 9.71
C GLU A 137 10.26 10.44 8.72
N VAL A 138 11.04 11.50 8.53
CA VAL A 138 12.34 11.43 7.84
C VAL A 138 13.34 11.01 8.90
N LYS A 139 13.77 9.75 8.85
CA LYS A 139 14.86 9.23 9.69
C LYS A 139 16.19 9.46 8.97
N GLU A 140 17.25 9.66 9.74
CA GLU A 140 18.58 9.91 9.18
C GLU A 140 19.08 8.72 8.37
N LEU A 141 19.48 8.95 7.11
CA LEU A 141 20.21 7.98 6.32
C LEU A 141 21.63 7.87 6.88
N ILE A 142 21.84 6.92 7.81
CA ILE A 142 23.15 6.65 8.42
C ILE A 142 24.15 6.32 7.30
N LYS A 143 25.09 7.24 7.08
CA LYS A 143 26.39 6.92 6.47
C LYS A 143 27.28 6.31 7.55
N GLU A 144 27.90 5.19 7.23
CA GLU A 144 28.71 4.39 8.15
C GLU A 144 29.84 5.20 8.83
N ALA A 145 29.81 5.29 10.17
CA ALA A 145 30.97 5.42 11.07
C ALA A 145 30.50 5.25 12.55
N PRO A 146 31.35 4.79 13.49
CA PRO A 146 30.88 4.08 14.70
C PRO A 146 30.79 4.89 16.01
N SER A 147 29.76 4.54 16.81
CA SER A 147 29.64 4.52 18.30
C SER A 147 29.92 5.82 19.11
N THR A 148 29.39 6.08 20.32
CA THR A 148 28.96 5.22 21.47
C THR A 148 27.90 5.94 22.35
N ASP A 149 27.08 5.14 23.08
CA ASP A 149 26.43 5.44 24.38
C ASP A 149 25.41 6.61 24.49
N LYS A 150 24.42 6.71 25.40
CA LYS A 150 23.63 5.88 26.36
C LYS A 150 22.57 6.85 26.95
N ASP A 151 21.43 6.52 27.57
CA ASP A 151 20.62 5.31 27.86
C ASP A 151 19.21 5.83 28.30
N ALA A 152 18.15 5.07 28.60
CA ALA A 152 17.94 3.62 28.63
C ALA A 152 16.54 3.28 28.05
N SER A 153 16.44 2.56 26.92
CA SER A 153 17.54 2.29 25.99
C SER A 153 17.04 2.18 24.55
N ALA A 154 17.95 2.33 23.59
CA ALA A 154 17.63 2.25 22.16
C ALA A 154 17.01 0.90 21.77
N SER A 155 17.28 -0.17 22.54
CA SER A 155 17.05 -1.58 22.22
C SER A 155 15.70 -1.98 21.64
N ASP A 156 14.58 -1.40 22.06
CA ASP A 156 13.25 -1.86 21.62
C ASP A 156 12.81 -1.17 20.32
N ILE A 157 13.12 0.12 20.17
CA ILE A 157 12.96 0.85 18.90
C ILE A 157 13.99 0.34 17.88
N ASP A 158 15.20 0.02 18.34
CA ASP A 158 16.24 -0.68 17.60
C ASP A 158 15.74 -2.06 17.18
N LYS A 159 15.08 -2.85 18.05
CA LYS A 159 14.47 -4.15 17.70
C LYS A 159 13.48 -4.03 16.54
N GLU A 160 12.48 -3.15 16.65
CA GLU A 160 11.46 -2.96 15.59
C GLU A 160 12.09 -2.39 14.30
N THR A 161 13.13 -1.55 14.43
CA THR A 161 13.86 -0.99 13.29
C THR A 161 14.73 -2.04 12.60
N GLN A 162 15.45 -2.87 13.35
CA GLN A 162 16.22 -4.02 12.85
C GLN A 162 15.28 -5.05 12.22
N GLU A 163 14.13 -5.32 12.83
CA GLU A 163 13.11 -6.23 12.31
C GLU A 163 12.60 -5.76 10.93
N LEU A 164 12.34 -4.45 10.78
CA LEU A 164 11.93 -3.85 9.52
C LEU A 164 13.08 -3.76 8.51
N ALA A 165 14.31 -3.49 8.95
CA ALA A 165 15.50 -3.49 8.10
C ALA A 165 15.78 -4.87 7.52
N MET A 166 15.68 -5.92 8.35
CA MET A 166 15.75 -7.32 7.92
C MET A 166 14.64 -7.63 6.91
N LYS A 167 13.39 -7.21 7.16
CA LYS A 167 12.30 -7.35 6.17
C LYS A 167 12.69 -6.74 4.81
N ILE A 168 13.30 -5.56 4.80
CA ILE A 168 13.70 -4.86 3.57
C ILE A 168 14.85 -5.60 2.86
N ILE A 169 15.87 -6.06 3.58
CA ILE A 169 16.98 -6.85 3.03
C ILE A 169 16.47 -8.13 2.39
N LEU A 170 15.59 -8.86 3.10
CA LEU A 170 14.96 -10.06 2.57
C LEU A 170 14.07 -9.73 1.35
N ALA A 171 13.25 -8.68 1.41
CA ALA A 171 12.41 -8.27 0.28
C ALA A 171 13.21 -7.87 -0.98
N ASP A 172 14.42 -7.33 -0.83
CA ASP A 172 15.32 -7.04 -1.95
C ASP A 172 15.92 -8.33 -2.54
N ASN A 173 16.38 -9.25 -1.68
CA ASN A 173 16.88 -10.58 -2.07
C ASN A 173 15.82 -11.40 -2.83
N PHE A 174 14.56 -11.35 -2.39
CA PHE A 174 13.43 -12.03 -3.04
C PHE A 174 12.74 -11.20 -4.14
N SER A 175 13.19 -9.99 -4.45
CA SER A 175 12.48 -9.04 -5.35
C SER A 175 12.11 -9.55 -6.75
N LYS A 176 12.72 -10.65 -7.20
CA LYS A 176 12.40 -11.37 -8.46
C LYS A 176 11.65 -12.68 -8.26
N THR A 177 11.73 -13.27 -7.07
CA THR A 177 11.34 -14.66 -6.79
C THR A 177 10.15 -14.79 -5.83
N GLY A 178 9.85 -13.74 -5.05
CA GLY A 178 8.72 -13.69 -4.12
C GLY A 178 8.48 -12.31 -3.50
N THR A 179 7.57 -12.27 -2.54
CA THR A 179 7.35 -11.13 -1.64
C THR A 179 7.69 -11.53 -0.21
N VAL A 180 8.10 -10.56 0.62
CA VAL A 180 8.42 -10.80 2.04
C VAL A 180 7.54 -9.94 2.94
N GLU A 181 6.83 -10.58 3.85
CA GLU A 181 6.08 -9.97 4.93
C GLU A 181 6.76 -10.19 6.28
N PHE A 182 6.47 -9.31 7.24
CA PHE A 182 6.93 -9.50 8.62
C PHE A 182 5.72 -9.47 9.56
N LYS A 183 5.43 -10.62 10.17
CA LYS A 183 4.33 -10.82 11.11
C LYS A 183 4.83 -10.54 12.52
N ALA A 184 4.94 -9.26 12.90
CA ALA A 184 5.58 -8.83 14.15
C ALA A 184 5.11 -9.58 15.42
N LYS A 185 3.80 -9.86 15.54
CA LYS A 185 3.24 -10.64 16.67
C LYS A 185 3.79 -12.07 16.79
N LEU A 186 4.23 -12.66 15.67
CA LEU A 186 4.80 -14.00 15.59
C LEU A 186 6.32 -13.98 15.44
N LYS A 187 6.94 -12.79 15.32
CA LYS A 187 8.34 -12.61 14.92
C LYS A 187 8.74 -13.40 13.67
N ALA A 188 7.83 -13.49 12.71
CA ALA A 188 7.98 -14.33 11.52
C ALA A 188 8.21 -13.51 10.24
N TYR A 189 9.22 -13.88 9.46
CA TYR A 189 9.43 -13.43 8.08
C TYR A 189 8.79 -14.43 7.12
N SER A 190 7.71 -14.00 6.46
CA SER A 190 6.92 -14.84 5.56
C SER A 190 7.31 -14.56 4.13
N VAL A 191 7.85 -15.56 3.43
CA VAL A 191 8.17 -15.48 2.01
C VAL A 191 7.03 -16.11 1.21
N THR A 192 6.35 -15.30 0.40
CA THR A 192 5.35 -15.78 -0.58
C THR A 192 6.02 -15.86 -1.94
N PRO A 193 6.24 -17.04 -2.52
CA PRO A 193 6.92 -17.16 -3.80
C PRO A 193 6.03 -16.71 -4.96
N THR A 194 6.62 -16.08 -5.97
CA THR A 194 5.93 -15.53 -7.15
C THR A 194 6.57 -15.95 -8.48
N GLU A 195 7.76 -16.56 -8.45
CA GLU A 195 8.43 -17.05 -9.66
C GLU A 195 7.73 -18.26 -10.26
N PRO A 196 7.41 -18.29 -11.57
CA PRO A 196 6.70 -19.38 -12.21
C PRO A 196 7.30 -20.77 -11.98
N GLU A 197 8.64 -20.89 -11.95
CA GLU A 197 9.32 -22.17 -11.69
C GLU A 197 9.08 -22.65 -10.25
N MET A 198 9.12 -21.75 -9.26
CA MET A 198 8.83 -22.09 -7.87
C MET A 198 7.34 -22.36 -7.63
N LEU A 199 6.43 -21.66 -8.33
CA LEU A 199 5.00 -21.96 -8.33
C LEU A 199 4.70 -23.35 -8.91
N LEU A 200 5.38 -23.73 -10.00
CA LEU A 200 5.26 -25.05 -10.61
C LEU A 200 5.80 -26.13 -9.68
N ALA A 201 6.97 -25.93 -9.07
CA ALA A 201 7.55 -26.84 -8.09
C ALA A 201 6.60 -27.05 -6.89
N ILE A 202 6.03 -25.99 -6.32
CA ILE A 202 5.06 -26.10 -5.21
C ILE A 202 3.77 -26.82 -5.64
N THR A 203 3.36 -26.69 -6.91
CA THR A 203 2.22 -27.45 -7.45
C THR A 203 2.56 -28.94 -7.54
N GLN A 204 3.77 -29.28 -7.99
CA GLN A 204 4.28 -30.66 -8.05
C GLN A 204 4.52 -31.28 -6.66
N LEU A 205 4.86 -30.45 -5.65
CA LEU A 205 4.93 -30.83 -4.23
C LEU A 205 3.59 -31.40 -3.77
N GLN A 206 2.51 -30.70 -4.13
CA GLN A 206 1.14 -30.99 -3.71
C GLN A 206 0.50 -32.14 -4.50
N SER A 207 0.99 -32.44 -5.71
CA SER A 207 0.61 -33.64 -6.47
C SER A 207 1.43 -34.89 -6.11
N GLY A 208 2.52 -34.75 -5.35
CA GLY A 208 3.43 -35.85 -5.01
C GLY A 208 4.40 -36.22 -6.14
N GLU A 209 4.65 -35.31 -7.08
CA GLU A 209 5.47 -35.53 -8.29
C GLU A 209 6.87 -34.88 -8.21
N LEU A 210 7.24 -34.27 -7.08
CA LEU A 210 8.47 -33.47 -6.94
C LEU A 210 9.71 -34.32 -6.60
N ASP A 211 10.84 -33.98 -7.23
CA ASP A 211 12.20 -34.43 -6.89
C ASP A 211 12.68 -33.87 -5.53
N PRO A 212 12.90 -34.71 -4.50
CA PRO A 212 13.34 -34.28 -3.16
C PRO A 212 14.64 -33.45 -3.15
N ALA A 213 15.55 -33.65 -4.11
CA ALA A 213 16.85 -32.97 -4.11
C ALA A 213 16.74 -31.44 -4.29
N ASN A 214 15.71 -30.98 -5.02
CA ASN A 214 15.44 -29.55 -5.19
C ASN A 214 14.87 -28.94 -3.91
N TRP A 215 14.07 -29.70 -3.16
CA TRP A 215 13.50 -29.25 -1.90
C TRP A 215 14.55 -29.10 -0.80
N ASP A 216 15.49 -30.06 -0.67
CA ASP A 216 16.62 -29.95 0.27
C ASP A 216 17.44 -28.66 0.06
N THR A 217 17.56 -28.20 -1.19
CA THR A 217 18.25 -26.95 -1.53
C THR A 217 17.46 -25.71 -1.05
N ILE A 218 16.12 -25.75 -1.11
CA ILE A 218 15.23 -24.71 -0.56
C ILE A 218 15.35 -24.71 0.97
N VAL A 219 15.22 -25.87 1.62
CA VAL A 219 15.34 -26.01 3.09
C VAL A 219 16.68 -25.47 3.59
N LYS A 220 17.79 -25.82 2.93
CA LYS A 220 19.12 -25.30 3.26
C LYS A 220 19.22 -23.78 3.08
N SER A 221 18.62 -23.23 2.03
CA SER A 221 18.63 -21.79 1.77
C SER A 221 17.82 -21.01 2.83
N PHE A 222 16.64 -21.51 3.20
CA PHE A 222 15.82 -20.94 4.27
C PHE A 222 16.46 -21.13 5.66
N LYS A 223 17.22 -22.22 5.88
CA LYS A 223 18.00 -22.42 7.10
C LYS A 223 19.11 -21.37 7.22
N ASN A 224 19.92 -21.18 6.18
CA ASN A 224 20.95 -20.13 6.16
C ASN A 224 20.33 -18.74 6.37
N MET A 225 19.14 -18.49 5.83
CA MET A 225 18.39 -17.26 6.06
C MET A 225 17.94 -17.11 7.51
N SER A 226 17.42 -18.16 8.14
CA SER A 226 17.05 -18.18 9.56
C SER A 226 18.27 -17.96 10.48
N GLU A 227 19.42 -18.54 10.14
CA GLU A 227 20.70 -18.29 10.82
C GLU A 227 21.14 -16.83 10.66
N SER A 228 21.06 -16.25 9.46
CA SER A 228 21.38 -14.83 9.24
C SER A 228 20.42 -13.88 9.98
N VAL A 229 19.12 -14.19 10.02
CA VAL A 229 18.14 -13.44 10.83
C VAL A 229 18.52 -13.48 12.31
N LYS A 230 18.91 -14.65 12.83
CA LYS A 230 19.37 -14.83 14.22
C LYS A 230 20.67 -14.09 14.52
N GLU A 231 21.63 -14.07 13.59
CA GLU A 231 22.89 -13.32 13.73
C GLU A 231 22.64 -11.80 13.83
N ASN A 232 21.65 -11.29 13.11
CA ASN A 232 21.36 -9.85 13.04
C ASN A 232 20.35 -9.39 14.10
N LEU A 233 19.37 -10.22 14.48
CA LEU A 233 18.27 -9.86 15.40
C LEU A 233 18.33 -10.59 16.76
N GLY A 234 19.25 -11.52 16.94
CA GLY A 234 19.23 -12.48 18.05
C GLY A 234 18.16 -13.57 17.88
N SER A 235 18.07 -14.46 18.87
CA SER A 235 17.18 -15.63 18.83
C SER A 235 15.68 -15.30 18.98
N GLY A 236 14.85 -16.24 18.54
CA GLY A 236 13.39 -16.22 18.68
C GLY A 236 12.64 -15.81 17.41
N TYR A 237 13.30 -15.72 16.26
CA TYR A 237 12.68 -15.32 14.99
C TYR A 237 12.39 -16.52 14.09
N PHE A 238 11.21 -16.48 13.48
CA PHE A 238 10.80 -17.46 12.49
C PHE A 238 11.04 -16.96 11.07
N VAL A 239 11.37 -17.89 10.20
CA VAL A 239 11.47 -17.73 8.74
C VAL A 239 10.55 -18.80 8.16
N GLU A 240 9.55 -18.39 7.38
CA GLU A 240 8.59 -19.32 6.77
C GLU A 240 8.48 -19.11 5.25
N LEU A 241 8.31 -20.22 4.52
CA LEU A 241 7.87 -20.24 3.13
C LEU A 241 6.37 -20.53 3.15
N VAL A 242 5.53 -19.64 2.63
CA VAL A 242 4.08 -19.86 2.57
C VAL A 242 3.64 -20.45 1.23
N ASN A 243 2.56 -21.20 1.24
CA ASN A 243 1.92 -21.70 0.03
C ASN A 243 1.26 -20.53 -0.72
N PRO A 244 1.68 -20.20 -1.95
CA PRO A 244 1.12 -19.10 -2.73
C PRO A 244 -0.35 -19.34 -3.16
N ALA A 245 -0.80 -20.60 -3.18
CA ALA A 245 -2.19 -20.95 -3.46
C ALA A 245 -3.11 -20.88 -2.22
N ASN A 246 -2.53 -20.91 -1.01
CA ASN A 246 -3.25 -20.72 0.25
C ASN A 246 -2.28 -20.19 1.33
N THR A 247 -2.22 -18.88 1.51
CA THR A 247 -1.25 -18.20 2.39
C THR A 247 -1.44 -18.47 3.89
N GLU A 248 -2.52 -19.13 4.28
CA GLU A 248 -2.71 -19.65 5.65
C GLU A 248 -1.89 -20.93 5.92
N ASN A 249 -1.43 -21.61 4.86
CA ASN A 249 -0.62 -22.82 4.97
C ASN A 249 0.86 -22.51 4.71
N SER A 250 1.71 -22.71 5.71
CA SER A 250 3.17 -22.69 5.52
C SER A 250 3.63 -24.04 4.93
N LEU A 251 4.67 -24.01 4.10
CA LEU A 251 5.32 -25.20 3.52
C LEU A 251 6.62 -25.56 4.25
N LEU A 252 7.25 -24.56 4.87
CA LEU A 252 8.48 -24.68 5.64
C LEU A 252 8.47 -23.59 6.72
N ILE A 253 8.83 -23.95 7.96
CA ILE A 253 9.00 -23.01 9.08
C ILE A 253 10.32 -23.35 9.78
N ILE A 254 11.18 -22.36 9.96
CA ILE A 254 12.50 -22.50 10.59
C ILE A 254 12.66 -21.41 11.65
N GLN A 255 13.10 -21.77 12.86
CA GLN A 255 13.44 -20.83 13.93
C GLN A 255 14.92 -20.96 14.27
N ASP A 256 15.66 -19.86 14.28
CA ASP A 256 17.06 -19.78 14.72
C ASP A 256 18.03 -20.83 14.09
N GLY A 257 17.76 -21.26 12.86
CA GLY A 257 18.50 -22.31 12.13
C GLY A 257 18.00 -23.75 12.34
N VAL A 258 16.92 -23.95 13.10
CA VAL A 258 16.28 -25.24 13.38
C VAL A 258 14.96 -25.33 12.64
N VAL A 259 14.75 -26.41 11.88
CA VAL A 259 13.48 -26.68 11.18
C VAL A 259 12.42 -27.03 12.22
N PHE A 260 11.31 -26.30 12.21
CA PHE A 260 10.13 -26.51 13.07
C PHE A 260 9.01 -27.27 12.35
N TYR A 261 8.91 -27.07 11.04
CA TYR A 261 7.97 -27.76 10.17
C TYR A 261 8.55 -27.78 8.75
N ASP A 262 8.52 -28.93 8.11
CA ASP A 262 8.84 -29.13 6.69
C ASP A 262 7.74 -30.01 6.10
N PHE A 263 7.03 -29.52 5.08
CA PHE A 263 5.96 -30.26 4.40
C PHE A 263 6.45 -31.61 3.83
N MET A 264 7.73 -31.71 3.45
CA MET A 264 8.30 -32.93 2.84
C MET A 264 8.85 -33.92 3.87
N ASP A 265 8.91 -33.60 5.17
CA ASP A 265 9.39 -34.56 6.18
C ASP A 265 8.50 -35.81 6.27
N GLU A 266 7.21 -35.71 5.93
CA GLU A 266 6.29 -36.87 5.86
C GLU A 266 6.51 -37.76 4.62
N TYR A 267 7.37 -37.34 3.68
CA TYR A 267 7.65 -38.01 2.41
C TYR A 267 9.12 -38.48 2.28
N ARG A 268 9.92 -38.37 3.36
CA ARG A 268 11.32 -38.83 3.46
C ARG A 268 11.43 -40.20 4.15
#